data_AF-A0AAU9UWD1-F1
#
_entry.id   AF-A0AAU9UWD1-F1
#
_cell.length_a   1.000
_cell.length_b   1.000
_cell.length_c   1.000
_cell.angle_alpha   90.00
_cell.angle_beta   90.00
_cell.angle_gamma   90.00
#
_symmetry.space_group_name_H-M   'P 1'
#
loop_
_entity.id
_entity.type
_entity.pdbx_description
1 polymer ?
#
loop_
_entity_poly.entity_id
_entity_poly.type
_entity_poly.pdbx_seq_one_letter_code
_entity_poly.pdbx_strand_id
1 'polypeptide(L)'
;MQGESDGDEEERSVKSVSGKRRRVATPSVDKYKPFIKNGYTRQYPDNSSNGDFVVYVEHIDKELKLGNMNPLNLSKYFKNIKGVHERARINSNKIKITFKQAALANDFLQSRCLFEHILRVYIPASSVERV
;
A
#
# COMPACT_ATOMS: atom_id res chain seq x y z
N MET A 1 -7.32 -9.53 73.34
CA MET A 1 -8.76 -9.85 73.43
C MET A 1 -9.41 -9.13 72.25
N GLN A 2 -9.53 -9.78 71.09
CA GLN A 2 -10.65 -10.65 70.65
C GLN A 2 -11.98 -9.91 70.49
N GLY A 3 -12.57 -10.04 69.30
CA GLY A 3 -13.91 -9.59 68.95
C GLY A 3 -14.16 -9.56 67.44
N GLU A 4 -14.24 -10.74 66.81
CA GLU A 4 -14.83 -10.98 65.49
C GLU A 4 -16.35 -10.77 65.52
N SER A 5 -16.99 -10.41 64.39
CA SER A 5 -18.38 -10.80 64.06
C SER A 5 -18.70 -10.54 62.58
N ASP A 6 -19.24 -11.60 61.97
CA ASP A 6 -19.61 -11.85 60.57
C ASP A 6 -20.93 -11.22 60.08
N GLY A 7 -21.18 -11.36 58.77
CA GLY A 7 -22.51 -11.51 58.15
C GLY A 7 -23.04 -10.25 57.45
N ASP A 8 -23.65 -10.29 56.26
CA ASP A 8 -24.03 -11.37 55.35
C ASP A 8 -24.26 -10.74 53.96
N GLU A 9 -23.88 -11.46 52.92
CA GLU A 9 -24.12 -11.12 51.51
C GLU A 9 -25.58 -11.43 51.13
N GLU A 10 -26.38 -10.41 50.80
CA GLU A 10 -27.69 -10.63 50.15
C GLU A 10 -27.55 -10.69 48.62
N GLU A 11 -27.46 -11.91 48.10
CA GLU A 11 -27.73 -12.23 46.70
C GLU A 11 -29.19 -11.92 46.33
N ARG A 12 -29.42 -10.81 45.61
CA ARG A 12 -30.70 -10.58 44.94
C ARG A 12 -30.75 -11.36 43.64
N SER A 13 -31.43 -12.50 43.66
CA SER A 13 -31.78 -13.27 42.46
C SER A 13 -32.75 -12.47 41.58
N VAL A 14 -32.22 -11.95 40.47
CA VAL A 14 -33.05 -11.32 39.43
C VAL A 14 -33.58 -12.41 38.52
N LYS A 15 -34.89 -12.65 38.65
CA LYS A 15 -35.70 -13.57 37.85
C LYS A 15 -35.35 -13.50 36.36
N SER A 16 -35.10 -14.68 35.79
CA SER A 16 -34.84 -14.93 34.38
C SER A 16 -36.07 -14.59 33.53
N VAL A 17 -36.00 -13.46 32.80
CA VAL A 17 -36.92 -13.20 31.69
C VAL A 17 -36.40 -14.00 30.50
N SER A 18 -37.06 -15.11 30.19
CA SER A 18 -36.86 -15.92 28.99
C SER A 18 -37.34 -15.17 27.73
N GLY A 19 -36.73 -14.01 27.47
CA GLY A 19 -36.79 -13.36 26.18
C GLY A 19 -35.98 -14.18 25.19
N LYS A 20 -36.65 -14.78 24.20
CA LYS A 20 -36.03 -15.43 23.05
C LYS A 20 -35.24 -14.37 22.28
N ARG A 21 -34.02 -14.06 22.75
CA ARG A 21 -33.06 -13.18 22.09
C ARG A 21 -32.78 -13.79 20.73
N ARG A 22 -33.37 -13.22 19.67
CA ARG A 22 -32.90 -13.46 18.31
C ARG A 22 -31.41 -13.17 18.33
N ARG A 23 -30.59 -14.20 18.19
CA ARG A 23 -29.17 -14.02 17.88
C ARG A 23 -29.15 -13.20 16.60
N VAL A 24 -28.77 -11.93 16.70
CA VAL A 24 -28.38 -11.14 15.54
C VAL A 24 -27.22 -11.92 14.96
N ALA A 25 -27.44 -12.57 13.82
CA ALA A 25 -26.36 -13.19 13.08
C ALA A 25 -25.35 -12.08 12.82
N THR A 26 -24.19 -12.15 13.46
CA THR A 26 -23.08 -11.28 13.14
C THR A 26 -22.83 -11.46 11.64
N PRO A 27 -22.96 -10.42 10.81
CA PRO A 27 -22.68 -10.57 9.38
C PRO A 27 -21.26 -11.12 9.27
N SER A 28 -21.09 -12.26 8.60
CA SER A 28 -19.75 -12.81 8.44
C SER A 28 -18.92 -11.75 7.73
N VAL A 29 -17.83 -11.34 8.38
CA VAL A 29 -16.92 -10.29 7.90
C VAL A 29 -16.35 -10.67 6.51
N ASP A 30 -16.46 -11.94 6.15
CA ASP A 30 -16.01 -12.51 4.88
C ASP A 30 -16.95 -12.30 3.70
N LYS A 31 -18.24 -11.99 3.91
CA LYS A 31 -19.22 -11.91 2.81
C LYS A 31 -18.94 -10.76 1.83
N TYR A 32 -18.21 -9.73 2.27
CA TYR A 32 -17.90 -8.53 1.50
C TYR A 32 -16.40 -8.27 1.35
N LYS A 33 -15.56 -9.31 1.47
CA LYS A 33 -14.13 -9.15 1.23
C LYS A 33 -13.88 -8.73 -0.22
N PRO A 34 -13.13 -7.64 -0.47
CA PRO A 34 -12.74 -7.26 -1.83
C PRO A 34 -12.00 -8.41 -2.50
N PHE A 35 -12.40 -8.75 -3.72
CA PHE A 35 -11.65 -9.70 -4.53
C PHE A 35 -10.34 -9.05 -4.97
N ILE A 36 -9.22 -9.61 -4.53
CA ILE A 36 -7.88 -9.18 -4.94
C ILE A 36 -7.38 -10.18 -5.97
N LYS A 37 -7.18 -9.70 -7.21
CA LYS A 37 -6.60 -10.53 -8.26
C LYS A 37 -5.10 -10.73 -7.98
N ASN A 38 -4.72 -11.96 -7.69
CA ASN A 38 -3.31 -12.32 -7.49
C ASN A 38 -2.50 -12.02 -8.76
N GLY A 39 -1.33 -11.38 -8.59
CA GLY A 39 -0.44 -11.02 -9.69
C GLY A 39 -0.91 -9.82 -10.53
N TYR A 40 -1.94 -9.08 -10.10
CA TYR A 40 -2.33 -7.86 -10.79
C TYR A 40 -1.20 -6.82 -10.75
N THR A 41 -0.74 -6.42 -11.93
CA THR A 41 0.19 -5.31 -12.13
C THR A 41 -0.47 -4.30 -13.05
N ARG A 42 -0.37 -3.01 -12.72
CA ARG A 42 -0.81 -1.93 -13.61
C ARG A 42 0.26 -1.76 -14.69
N GLN A 43 -0.17 -1.64 -15.94
CA GLN A 43 0.67 -1.34 -17.09
C GLN A 43 -0.01 -0.27 -17.94
N TYR A 44 0.78 0.55 -18.62
CA TYR A 44 0.28 1.49 -19.61
C TYR A 44 -0.09 0.74 -20.89
N PRO A 45 -1.20 1.09 -21.57
CA PRO A 45 -1.54 0.48 -22.84
C PRO A 45 -0.56 0.92 -23.94
N ASP A 46 -0.22 0.01 -24.86
CA ASP A 46 0.82 0.22 -25.88
C ASP A 46 0.52 1.39 -26.82
N ASN A 47 -0.77 1.65 -27.09
CA ASN A 47 -1.24 2.72 -27.97
C ASN A 47 -1.61 4.01 -27.24
N SER A 48 -1.15 4.19 -26.00
CA SER A 48 -1.41 5.41 -25.25
C SER A 48 -0.79 6.63 -25.95
N SER A 49 -1.62 7.61 -26.29
CA SER A 49 -1.18 8.91 -26.83
C SER A 49 -0.77 9.91 -25.74
N ASN A 50 -0.86 9.54 -24.46
CA ASN A 50 -0.41 10.41 -23.36
C ASN A 50 1.09 10.70 -23.51
N GLY A 51 1.47 11.98 -23.45
CA GLY A 51 2.86 12.42 -23.64
C GLY A 51 3.79 12.04 -22.48
N ASP A 52 3.24 11.84 -21.28
CA ASP A 52 4.00 11.57 -20.06
C ASP A 52 3.49 10.33 -19.33
N PHE A 53 4.36 9.34 -19.20
CA PHE A 53 4.14 8.09 -18.50
C PHE A 53 4.89 8.10 -17.17
N VAL A 54 4.15 8.30 -16.08
CA VAL A 54 4.74 8.48 -14.76
C VAL A 54 4.78 7.17 -13.99
N VAL A 55 5.91 6.89 -13.36
CA VAL A 55 6.10 5.73 -12.50
C VAL A 55 6.64 6.20 -11.16
N TYR A 56 6.09 5.66 -10.07
CA TYR A 56 6.56 5.98 -8.72
C TYR A 56 7.54 4.92 -8.26
N VAL A 57 8.62 5.39 -7.64
CA VAL A 57 9.66 4.55 -7.06
C VAL A 57 9.79 4.89 -5.59
N GLU A 58 9.85 3.86 -4.76
CA GLU A 58 10.11 3.97 -3.34
C GLU A 58 11.05 2.85 -2.90
N HIS A 59 11.80 3.08 -1.84
CA HIS A 59 12.59 2.02 -1.24
C HIS A 59 11.66 1.10 -0.43
N ILE A 60 11.90 -0.21 -0.43
CA ILE A 60 11.07 -1.16 0.34
C ILE A 60 11.21 -0.88 1.84
N ASP A 61 12.44 -0.62 2.28
CA ASP A 61 12.70 -0.07 3.61
C ASP A 61 12.36 1.42 3.63
N LYS A 62 11.41 1.79 4.50
CA LYS A 62 10.90 3.16 4.65
C LYS A 62 11.85 4.08 5.43
N GLU A 63 12.83 3.53 6.13
CA GLU A 63 13.86 4.32 6.83
C GLU A 63 14.81 4.97 5.83
N LEU A 64 15.06 4.27 4.71
CA LEU A 64 15.82 4.76 3.58
C LEU A 64 14.97 5.75 2.76
N LYS A 65 15.09 7.03 3.12
CA LYS A 65 14.40 8.17 2.50
C LYS A 65 14.92 8.46 1.08
N LEU A 66 14.50 7.65 0.10
CA LEU A 66 14.92 7.73 -1.30
C LEU A 66 14.79 9.15 -1.89
N GLY A 67 13.71 9.86 -1.57
CA GLY A 67 13.46 11.21 -2.06
C GLY A 67 14.35 12.29 -1.43
N ASN A 68 14.99 12.02 -0.28
CA ASN A 68 15.97 12.90 0.33
C ASN A 68 17.41 12.62 -0.14
N MET A 69 17.62 11.58 -0.94
CA MET A 69 18.96 11.23 -1.38
C MET A 69 19.51 12.27 -2.36
N ASN A 70 20.82 12.51 -2.28
CA ASN A 70 21.51 13.40 -3.20
C ASN A 70 21.29 12.94 -4.66
N PRO A 71 21.01 13.86 -5.61
CA PRO A 71 20.76 13.51 -7.01
C PRO A 71 21.86 12.66 -7.65
N LEU A 72 23.12 12.88 -7.25
CA LEU A 72 24.27 12.08 -7.71
C LEU A 72 24.16 10.62 -7.27
N ASN A 73 23.75 10.35 -6.03
CA ASN A 73 23.53 8.98 -5.56
C ASN A 73 22.28 8.37 -6.20
N LEU A 74 21.22 9.17 -6.33
CA LEU A 74 20.00 8.75 -7.00
C LEU A 74 20.27 8.34 -8.47
N SER A 75 21.21 9.02 -9.13
CA SER A 75 21.58 8.72 -10.51
C SER A 75 22.22 7.34 -10.69
N LYS A 76 22.89 6.81 -9.65
CA LYS A 76 23.53 5.49 -9.69
C LYS A 76 22.50 4.38 -9.79
N TYR A 77 21.38 4.51 -9.08
CA TYR A 77 20.28 3.53 -9.12
C TYR A 77 19.65 3.37 -10.50
N PHE A 78 19.70 4.44 -11.30
CA PHE A 78 18.97 4.53 -12.56
C PHE A 78 19.89 4.62 -13.78
N LYS A 79 21.20 4.35 -13.61
CA LYS A 79 22.22 4.56 -14.65
C LYS A 79 21.96 3.76 -15.93
N ASN A 80 21.41 2.55 -15.81
CA ASN A 80 21.20 1.62 -16.92
C ASN A 80 19.78 1.66 -17.50
N ILE A 81 18.95 2.61 -17.07
CA ILE A 81 17.57 2.71 -17.53
C ILE A 81 17.50 3.66 -18.72
N LYS A 82 16.88 3.19 -19.79
CA LYS A 82 16.69 3.96 -21.02
C LYS A 82 15.39 4.75 -20.96
N GLY A 83 15.37 5.92 -21.61
CA GLY A 83 14.14 6.67 -21.85
C GLY A 83 13.60 7.46 -20.65
N VAL A 84 14.38 7.61 -19.58
CA VAL A 84 14.01 8.49 -18.46
C VAL A 84 13.98 9.94 -18.96
N HIS A 85 12.81 10.56 -18.93
CA HIS A 85 12.62 11.95 -19.35
C HIS A 85 12.87 12.93 -18.18
N GLU A 86 12.26 12.65 -17.03
CA GLU A 86 12.34 13.48 -15.83
C GLU A 86 12.43 12.61 -14.59
N ARG A 87 13.16 13.08 -13.57
CA ARG A 87 13.14 12.54 -12.22
C ARG A 87 12.82 13.67 -11.28
N ALA A 88 11.80 13.52 -10.44
CA ALA A 88 11.57 14.50 -9.38
C ALA A 88 11.14 13.85 -8.08
N ARG A 89 11.36 14.58 -7.00
CA ARG A 89 10.95 14.18 -5.67
C ARG A 89 9.44 14.39 -5.50
N ILE A 90 8.76 13.40 -4.92
CA ILE A 90 7.36 13.56 -4.47
C ILE A 90 7.33 13.86 -2.98
N ASN A 91 8.01 13.03 -2.18
CA ASN A 91 8.15 13.22 -0.74
C ASN A 91 9.52 12.70 -0.29
N SER A 92 9.75 12.48 1.02
CA SER A 92 11.03 11.96 1.49
C SER A 92 11.33 10.53 1.06
N ASN A 93 10.30 9.72 0.79
CA ASN A 93 10.43 8.28 0.58
C ASN A 93 10.19 7.88 -0.88
N LYS A 94 9.57 8.77 -1.67
CA LYS A 94 9.08 8.51 -3.01
C LYS A 94 9.60 9.53 -4.00
N ILE A 95 9.92 9.04 -5.19
CA ILE A 95 10.25 9.85 -6.36
C ILE A 95 9.31 9.50 -7.52
N LYS A 96 9.09 10.45 -8.42
CA LYS A 96 8.48 10.25 -9.73
C LYS A 96 9.58 10.08 -10.78
N ILE A 97 9.38 9.13 -11.67
CA ILE A 97 10.14 8.97 -12.91
C ILE A 97 9.16 9.08 -14.07
N THR A 98 9.41 10.02 -14.97
CA THR A 98 8.57 10.25 -16.15
C THR A 98 9.26 9.69 -17.37
N PHE A 99 8.52 8.98 -18.23
CA PHE A 99 8.94 8.47 -19.52
C PHE A 99 8.07 9.07 -20.63
N LYS A 100 8.62 9.20 -21.84
CA LYS A 100 7.85 9.65 -23.02
C LYS A 100 7.13 8.53 -23.77
N GLN A 101 7.45 7.27 -23.46
CA GLN A 101 6.92 6.10 -24.15
C GLN A 101 6.37 5.10 -23.13
N ALA A 102 5.18 4.57 -23.39
CA ALA A 102 4.52 3.55 -22.57
C ALA A 102 5.40 2.30 -22.43
N ALA A 103 5.98 1.83 -23.54
CA ALA A 103 6.83 0.65 -23.59
C ALA A 103 8.01 0.75 -22.59
N LEU A 104 8.72 1.88 -22.59
CA LEU A 104 9.86 2.09 -21.69
C LEU A 104 9.44 2.19 -20.22
N ALA A 105 8.28 2.78 -19.94
CA ALA A 105 7.72 2.81 -18.59
C ALA A 105 7.33 1.41 -18.10
N ASN A 106 6.73 0.60 -18.96
CA ASN A 106 6.35 -0.79 -18.66
C ASN A 106 7.59 -1.68 -18.47
N ASP A 107 8.60 -1.55 -19.33
CA ASP A 107 9.88 -2.26 -19.20
C ASP A 107 10.57 -1.91 -17.88
N PHE A 108 10.49 -0.64 -17.46
CA PHE A 108 11.07 -0.20 -16.21
C PHE A 108 10.48 -0.92 -15.00
N LEU A 109 9.18 -1.25 -14.99
CA LEU A 109 8.52 -2.00 -13.91
C LEU A 109 9.15 -3.38 -13.65
N GLN A 110 9.79 -3.96 -14.66
CA GLN A 110 10.41 -5.29 -14.59
C GLN A 110 11.95 -5.23 -14.59
N SER A 111 12.52 -4.03 -14.48
CA SER A 111 13.96 -3.85 -14.62
C SER A 111 14.76 -4.44 -13.45
N ARG A 112 15.92 -5.03 -13.76
CA ARG A 112 16.79 -5.70 -12.77
C ARG A 112 17.31 -4.77 -11.68
N CYS A 113 17.53 -3.50 -12.02
CA CYS A 113 18.01 -2.47 -11.08
C CYS A 113 17.08 -2.28 -9.88
N LEU A 114 15.79 -2.61 -10.02
CA LEU A 114 14.83 -2.54 -8.91
C LEU A 114 15.12 -3.60 -7.85
N PHE A 115 15.52 -4.80 -8.27
CA PHE A 115 15.85 -5.89 -7.36
C PHE A 115 17.21 -5.67 -6.70
N GLU A 116 18.21 -5.20 -7.46
CA GLU A 116 19.56 -4.91 -6.95
C GLU A 116 19.56 -3.86 -5.83
N HIS A 117 18.64 -2.89 -5.92
CA HIS A 117 18.55 -1.78 -4.99
C HIS A 117 17.33 -1.86 -4.07
N ILE A 118 16.62 -3.00 -4.06
CA ILE A 118 15.49 -3.27 -3.17
C ILE A 118 14.42 -2.14 -3.26
N LEU A 119 14.11 -1.74 -4.49
CA LEU A 119 13.17 -0.69 -4.82
C LEU A 119 11.81 -1.28 -5.21
N ARG A 120 10.74 -0.66 -4.73
CA ARG A 120 9.37 -0.92 -5.15
C ARG A 120 8.94 0.11 -6.17
N VAL A 121 8.35 -0.37 -7.26
CA VAL A 121 7.92 0.48 -8.38
C VAL A 121 6.48 0.17 -8.74
N TYR A 122 5.71 1.22 -9.02
CA TYR A 122 4.31 1.07 -9.40
C TYR A 122 3.82 2.29 -10.19
N ILE A 123 2.81 2.05 -11.02
CA ILE A 123 2.08 3.10 -11.71
C ILE A 123 1.01 3.66 -10.76
N PRO A 124 0.96 4.98 -10.52
CA PRO A 124 -0.09 5.58 -9.70
C PRO A 124 -1.46 5.43 -10.36
N ALA A 125 -2.48 5.23 -9.53
CA ALA A 125 -3.83 4.92 -10.01
C ALA A 125 -4.41 6.00 -10.94
N SER A 126 -4.15 7.26 -10.58
CA SER A 126 -4.54 8.45 -11.34
C SER A 126 -4.02 8.49 -12.78
N SER A 127 -2.94 7.77 -13.08
CA SER A 127 -2.34 7.78 -14.42
C SER A 127 -2.99 6.81 -15.40
N VAL A 128 -3.77 5.83 -14.91
CA VAL A 128 -4.39 4.79 -15.76
C VAL A 128 -5.91 4.95 -15.86
N GLU A 129 -6.53 5.63 -14.90
CA GLU A 129 -8.00 5.76 -14.80
C GLU A 129 -8.61 6.83 -15.71
N ARG A 130 -7.82 7.52 -16.55
CA ARG A 130 -8.34 8.41 -17.60
C ARG A 130 -8.62 7.62 -18.88
N VAL A 131 -9.72 6.87 -18.87
CA VAL A 131 -10.36 6.34 -20.09
C VAL A 131 -11.78 6.87 -20.12
#